data_AF-A0A3D0UT45-F1
#
_entry.id   AF-A0A3D0UT45-F1
#
_cell.length_a   1.000
_cell.length_b   1.000
_cell.length_c   1.000
_cell.angle_alpha   90.00
_cell.angle_beta   90.00
_cell.angle_gamma   90.00
#
_symmetry.space_group_name_H-M   'P 1'
#
loop_
_entity.id
_entity.type
_entity.pdbx_description
1 polymer ?
#
loop_
_entity_poly.entity_id
_entity_poly.type
_entity_poly.pdbx_seq_one_letter_code
_entity_poly.pdbx_strand_id
1 'polypeptide(L)'
;MRGKDLNEEFSKFGEVVFARVNLDRENKNRSKGFGFVVFANPEDAVKAQTEMNGKEVKGRAIRVDFARENPDRVQNQESSEIAE
;
A
#
# COMPACT_ATOMS: atom_id res chain seq x y z
N MET A 1 -6.81 9.69 1.71
CA MET A 1 -7.08 8.26 1.90
C MET A 1 -6.40 7.76 3.15
N ARG A 2 -7.11 7.01 3.98
CA ARG A 2 -6.60 6.20 5.09
C ARG A 2 -6.35 4.77 4.59
N GLY A 3 -5.65 3.95 5.41
CA GLY A 3 -5.34 2.55 5.06
C GLY A 3 -6.57 1.70 4.72
N LYS A 4 -7.68 1.94 5.42
CA LYS A 4 -8.96 1.26 5.17
C LYS A 4 -9.51 1.53 3.77
N ASP A 5 -9.39 2.78 3.30
CA ASP A 5 -9.84 3.17 1.95
C ASP A 5 -9.03 2.45 0.86
N LEU A 6 -7.72 2.24 1.05
CA LEU A 6 -6.92 1.46 0.09
C LEU A 6 -7.36 0.00 0.09
N ASN A 7 -7.54 -0.62 1.25
CA ASN A 7 -8.03 -2.00 1.32
C ASN A 7 -9.36 -2.16 0.57
N GLU A 8 -10.35 -1.32 0.85
CA GLU A 8 -11.69 -1.43 0.25
C GLU A 8 -11.66 -1.20 -1.26
N GLU A 9 -10.90 -0.20 -1.71
CA GLU A 9 -10.81 0.15 -3.13
C GLU A 9 -10.02 -0.89 -3.94
N PHE A 10 -9.04 -1.57 -3.32
CA PHE A 10 -8.17 -2.54 -3.98
C PHE A 10 -8.65 -3.99 -3.83
N SER A 11 -9.49 -4.31 -2.84
CA SER A 11 -10.03 -5.66 -2.62
C SER A 11 -10.93 -6.15 -3.76
N LYS A 12 -11.42 -5.25 -4.63
CA LYS A 12 -12.18 -5.61 -5.84
C LYS A 12 -11.33 -6.25 -6.95
N PHE A 13 -10.01 -6.08 -6.90
CA PHE A 13 -9.10 -6.65 -7.90
C PHE A 13 -8.56 -8.02 -7.49
N GLY A 14 -8.52 -8.30 -6.19
CA GLY A 14 -8.00 -9.54 -5.64
C GLY A 14 -7.85 -9.50 -4.12
N GLU A 15 -7.29 -10.57 -3.56
CA GLU A 15 -7.09 -10.69 -2.12
C GLU A 15 -5.92 -9.82 -1.65
N VAL A 16 -6.22 -8.86 -0.78
CA VAL A 16 -5.24 -7.93 -0.20
C VAL A 16 -4.69 -8.55 1.09
N VAL A 17 -3.42 -8.95 1.06
CA VAL A 17 -2.70 -9.50 2.22
C VAL A 17 -2.29 -8.39 3.17
N PHE A 18 -1.91 -7.23 2.64
CA PHE A 18 -1.46 -6.11 3.46
C PHE A 18 -1.78 -4.77 2.80
N ALA A 19 -2.30 -3.82 3.57
CA ALA A 19 -2.51 -2.45 3.11
C ALA A 19 -2.11 -1.45 4.19
N ARG A 20 -1.16 -0.57 3.88
CA ARG A 20 -0.65 0.43 4.83
C ARG A 20 -0.47 1.79 4.16
N VAL A 21 -1.09 2.82 4.73
CA VAL A 21 -0.83 4.22 4.36
C VAL A 21 0.32 4.75 5.21
N ASN A 22 1.28 5.42 4.57
CA ASN A 22 2.34 6.12 5.28
C ASN A 22 1.79 7.45 5.78
N LEU A 23 1.68 7.53 7.10
CA LEU A 23 1.33 8.76 7.81
C LEU A 23 2.61 9.55 8.07
N ASP A 24 2.48 10.87 8.12
CA ASP A 24 3.59 11.73 8.46
C ASP A 24 4.05 11.45 9.91
N ARG A 25 5.37 11.34 10.11
CA ARG A 25 5.97 10.99 11.41
C ARG A 25 5.79 12.11 12.43
N GLU A 26 5.73 13.35 11.97
CA GLU A 26 5.58 14.54 12.81
C GLU A 26 4.11 14.81 13.10
N ASN A 27 3.24 14.58 12.10
CA ASN A 27 1.81 14.72 12.22
C ASN A 27 1.10 13.39 11.93
N LYS A 28 0.92 12.54 12.96
CA LYS A 28 0.24 11.23 12.86
C LYS A 28 -1.15 11.28 12.21
N ASN A 29 -1.79 12.46 12.15
CA ASN A 29 -3.10 12.66 11.53
C ASN A 29 -3.05 13.10 10.05
N ARG A 30 -1.86 13.37 9.49
CA ARG A 30 -1.68 13.80 8.10
C ARG A 30 -1.07 12.66 7.29
N SER A 31 -1.84 12.10 6.37
CA SER A 31 -1.32 11.12 5.41
C SER A 31 -0.34 11.81 4.47
N LYS A 32 0.82 11.19 4.21
CA LYS A 32 1.78 11.70 3.21
C LYS A 32 1.27 11.56 1.77
N GLY A 33 0.07 11.01 1.57
CA GLY A 33 -0.55 10.83 0.26
C GLY A 33 -0.11 9.57 -0.47
N PHE A 34 0.67 8.69 0.16
CA PHE A 34 1.09 7.41 -0.42
C PHE A 34 0.94 6.25 0.56
N GLY A 35 0.76 5.05 0.01
CA GLY A 35 0.61 3.80 0.75
C GLY A 35 1.14 2.62 -0.06
N PHE A 36 1.23 1.48 0.61
CA PHE A 36 1.63 0.21 0.03
C PHE A 36 0.48 -0.79 0.16
N VAL A 37 0.24 -1.55 -0.89
CA VAL A 37 -0.70 -2.67 -0.92
C VAL A 37 0.05 -3.90 -1.41
N VAL A 38 -0.14 -5.01 -0.72
CA VAL A 38 0.39 -6.33 -1.08
C VAL A 38 -0.81 -7.22 -1.36
N PHE A 39 -0.81 -7.80 -2.56
CA PHE A 39 -1.79 -8.78 -2.98
C PHE A 39 -1.26 -10.20 -2.75
N ALA A 40 -2.17 -11.15 -2.58
CA ALA A 40 -1.82 -12.57 -2.50
C ALA A 40 -1.25 -13.06 -3.85
N ASN A 41 -1.84 -12.60 -4.96
CA ASN A 41 -1.40 -12.98 -6.30
C ASN A 41 -0.76 -11.79 -7.04
N PRO A 42 0.35 -12.01 -7.76
CA PRO A 42 0.97 -10.97 -8.57
C PRO A 42 0.08 -10.52 -9.73
N GLU A 43 -0.76 -11.41 -10.28
CA GLU A 43 -1.70 -11.08 -11.35
C GLU A 43 -2.74 -10.02 -10.92
N ASP A 44 -3.20 -10.11 -9.67
CA ASP A 44 -4.15 -9.16 -9.09
C ASP A 44 -3.49 -7.78 -8.92
N ALA A 45 -2.20 -7.75 -8.55
CA ALA A 45 -1.43 -6.51 -8.48
C ALA A 45 -1.27 -5.83 -9.84
N VAL A 46 -1.05 -6.61 -10.91
CA VAL A 46 -0.96 -6.09 -12.30
C VAL A 46 -2.30 -5.50 -12.76
N LYS A 47 -3.40 -6.20 -12.49
CA LYS A 47 -4.76 -5.70 -12.78
C LYS A 47 -5.03 -4.41 -12.02
N ALA A 48 -4.78 -4.40 -10.71
CA ALA A 48 -4.98 -3.24 -9.86
C ALA A 48 -4.14 -2.05 -10.35
N GLN A 49 -2.87 -2.26 -10.70
CA GLN A 49 -2.02 -1.22 -11.26
C GLN A 49 -2.60 -0.67 -12.56
N THR A 50 -2.98 -1.53 -13.51
CA THR A 50 -3.49 -1.11 -14.82
C THR A 50 -4.82 -0.32 -14.69
N GLU A 51 -5.73 -0.78 -13.84
CA GLU A 51 -7.04 -0.13 -13.70
C GLU A 51 -7.03 1.11 -12.81
N MET A 52 -6.17 1.16 -11.78
CA MET A 52 -6.17 2.24 -10.80
C MET A 52 -5.12 3.31 -11.07
N ASN A 53 -4.06 3.00 -11.82
CA ASN A 53 -3.03 4.00 -12.13
C ASN A 53 -3.61 5.13 -12.98
N GLY A 54 -3.58 6.35 -12.44
CA GLY A 54 -4.15 7.54 -13.09
C GLY A 54 -5.65 7.72 -12.85
N LYS A 55 -6.33 6.83 -12.12
CA LYS A 55 -7.73 7.04 -11.75
C LYS A 55 -7.85 8.11 -10.67
N GLU A 56 -9.00 8.78 -10.67
CA GLU A 56 -9.35 9.75 -9.66
C GLU A 56 -10.07 9.06 -8.49
N VAL A 57 -9.48 9.09 -7.30
CA VAL A 57 -10.06 8.53 -6.07
C VAL A 57 -10.29 9.69 -5.09
N LYS A 58 -11.56 9.91 -4.73
CA LYS A 58 -11.99 11.00 -3.82
C LYS A 58 -11.49 12.39 -4.27
N GLY A 59 -11.56 12.69 -5.57
CA GLY A 59 -11.15 13.99 -6.12
C GLY A 59 -9.63 14.18 -6.26
N ARG A 60 -8.84 13.09 -6.19
CA ARG A 60 -7.39 13.13 -6.44
C ARG A 60 -6.98 11.99 -7.37
N ALA A 61 -6.22 12.32 -8.40
CA ALA A 61 -5.56 11.32 -9.23
C ALA A 61 -4.55 10.53 -8.37
N ILE A 62 -4.69 9.21 -8.36
CA ILE A 62 -3.74 8.32 -7.69
C ILE A 62 -2.76 7.75 -8.72
N ARG A 63 -1.54 7.45 -8.26
CA ARG A 63 -0.54 6.75 -9.05
C ARG A 63 -0.29 5.40 -8.40
N VAL A 64 -0.38 4.34 -9.20
CA VAL A 64 -0.14 2.97 -8.75
C VAL A 64 1.05 2.44 -9.55
N ASP A 65 2.08 2.01 -8.83
CA ASP A 65 3.33 1.53 -9.40
C ASP A 65 3.76 0.29 -8.61
N PHE A 66 4.52 -0.60 -9.25
CA PHE A 66 5.02 -1.78 -8.55
C PHE A 66 6.04 -1.33 -7.51
N ALA A 67 5.85 -1.78 -6.27
CA ALA A 67 6.78 -1.49 -5.20
C ALA A 67 8.12 -2.15 -5.56
N ARG A 68 9.13 -1.33 -5.88
CA ARG A 68 10.49 -1.79 -6.01
C ARG A 68 10.99 -2.08 -4.60
N GLU A 69 11.38 -3.32 -4.37
CA GLU A 69 12.03 -3.73 -3.13
C GLU A 69 13.20 -2.77 -2.88
N ASN A 70 13.08 -1.95 -1.85
CA ASN A 70 14.24 -1.25 -1.33
C ASN A 70 14.90 -2.26 -0.40
N PRO A 71 16.10 -2.77 -0.71
CA PRO A 71 16.76 -3.79 0.11
C PRO A 71 16.93 -3.34 1.57
N ASP A 72 16.98 -2.03 1.84
CA ASP A 72 16.99 -1.45 3.19
C ASP A 72 15.72 -1.70 4.03
N ARG A 73 14.57 -2.04 3.43
CA ARG A 73 13.30 -2.19 4.18
C ARG A 73 13.06 -3.59 4.74
N VAL A 74 13.78 -4.60 4.24
CA VAL A 74 13.70 -5.97 4.75
C VAL A 74 14.32 -6.05 6.16
N GLN A 75 15.19 -5.11 6.53
CA GLN A 75 15.93 -5.16 7.79
C GLN A 75 15.17 -4.67 9.04
N ASN A 76 13.92 -4.21 8.95
CA ASN A 76 13.17 -3.69 10.11
C ASN A 76 11.83 -4.40 10.37
N GLN A 77 11.55 -5.54 9.73
CA GLN A 77 10.38 -6.37 10.09
C GLN A 77 10.71 -7.70 10.77
N GLU A 78 11.98 -8.14 10.76
CA GLU A 78 12.44 -9.35 11.50
C GLU A 78 12.95 -9.07 12.92
N SER A 79 13.02 -7.81 13.36
CA SER A 79 13.54 -7.44 14.68
C SER A 79 12.47 -7.33 15.77
N SER A 80 11.54 -8.29 15.86
CA SER A 80 10.57 -8.34 16.98
C SER A 80 10.22 -9.73 17.49
N GLU A 81 10.73 -10.83 16.92
CA GLU A 81 10.29 -12.20 17.31
C GLU A 81 11.42 -13.15 17.75
N ILE A 82 12.59 -12.63 18.15
CA ILE A 82 13.55 -13.40 18.95
C ILE A 82 14.05 -12.53 20.10
N ALA A 83 13.25 -12.48 21.16
CA ALA A 83 13.74 -12.24 22.51
C ALA A 83 13.05 -13.27 23.41
N GLU A 84 13.83 -14.27 23.81
CA GLU A 84 13.55 -15.17 24.94
C GLU A 84 13.24 -14.40 26.23
#